data_AF-A0A1V5QEF1-F1
#
_entry.id   AF-A0A1V5QEF1-F1
#
_cell.length_a   1.000
_cell.length_b   1.000
_cell.length_c   1.000
_cell.angle_alpha   90.00
_cell.angle_beta   90.00
_cell.angle_gamma   90.00
#
_symmetry.space_group_name_H-M   'P 1'
#
loop_
_entity.id
_entity.type
_entity.pdbx_description
1 polymer ?
#
loop_
_entity_poly.entity_id
_entity_poly.type
_entity_poly.pdbx_seq_one_letter_code
_entity_poly.pdbx_strand_id
1 'polypeptide(L)'
;MRLHYMKKDGTQMEFELGERPITIGRSPEADVVILDEKASRLHCGIRLWDGEFYIKDLKSRNGTYVNGDRVDVAKLKLGDKIRVGSVVFSFDVDPARKANAALQEVEEEIASGKGYSTILREIVSDIDQPTADSEAVATAKGDVPVEQPMRVKVRKPRTDTK
;
A
#
# COMPACT_ATOMS: atom_id res chain seq x y z
N MET A 1 -5.51 3.55 -16.23
CA MET A 1 -4.64 4.21 -15.22
C MET A 1 -5.48 4.53 -13.99
N ARG A 2 -4.90 4.91 -12.85
CA ARG A 2 -5.68 5.31 -11.67
C ARG A 2 -5.41 6.75 -11.26
N LEU A 3 -6.47 7.41 -10.81
CA LEU A 3 -6.44 8.70 -10.13
C LEU A 3 -6.87 8.44 -8.68
N HIS A 4 -6.06 8.82 -7.70
CA HIS A 4 -6.42 8.66 -6.29
C HIS A 4 -6.22 9.94 -5.50
N TYR A 5 -7.02 10.14 -4.45
CA TYR A 5 -6.90 11.26 -3.52
C TYR A 5 -7.40 10.88 -2.12
N MET A 6 -7.03 11.66 -1.12
CA MET A 6 -7.53 11.53 0.24
C MET A 6 -8.57 12.62 0.53
N LYS A 7 -9.73 12.22 1.03
CA LYS A 7 -10.76 13.14 1.55
C LYS A 7 -10.34 13.73 2.89
N LYS A 8 -10.99 14.82 3.30
CA LYS A 8 -10.76 15.47 4.61
C LYS A 8 -11.10 14.58 5.81
N ASP A 9 -11.89 13.52 5.60
CA ASP A 9 -12.23 12.51 6.62
C ASP A 9 -11.18 11.39 6.73
N GLY A 10 -10.10 11.43 5.93
CA GLY A 10 -9.05 10.39 5.88
C GLY A 10 -9.35 9.25 4.91
N THR A 11 -10.54 9.20 4.30
CA THR A 11 -10.91 8.17 3.32
C THR A 11 -10.10 8.33 2.04
N GLN A 12 -9.40 7.29 1.64
CA GLN A 12 -8.80 7.20 0.30
C GLN A 12 -9.89 6.89 -0.73
N MET A 13 -9.88 7.66 -1.81
CA MET A 13 -10.77 7.50 -2.96
C MET A 13 -9.92 7.18 -4.19
N GLU A 14 -10.32 6.17 -4.96
CA GLU A 14 -9.67 5.78 -6.21
C GLU A 14 -10.67 5.77 -7.36
N PHE A 15 -10.21 6.20 -8.53
CA PHE A 15 -10.97 6.25 -9.77
C PHE A 15 -10.14 5.68 -10.90
N GLU A 16 -10.71 4.74 -11.66
CA GLU A 16 -10.07 4.22 -12.86
C GLU A 16 -10.27 5.18 -14.03
N LEU A 17 -9.17 5.48 -14.73
CA LEU A 17 -9.13 6.29 -15.93
C LEU A 17 -9.03 5.37 -17.16
N GLY A 18 -10.09 5.39 -17.97
CA GLY A 18 -10.21 4.70 -19.25
C GLY A 18 -10.43 5.67 -20.42
N GLU A 19 -11.09 5.19 -21.48
CA GLU A 19 -11.30 5.97 -22.71
C GLU A 19 -12.34 7.10 -22.58
N ARG A 20 -13.35 6.89 -21.73
CA ARG A 20 -14.38 7.91 -21.48
C ARG A 20 -13.75 9.10 -20.74
N PRO A 21 -13.98 10.35 -21.19
CA PRO A 21 -13.54 11.52 -20.44
C PRO A 21 -14.27 11.55 -19.10
N ILE A 22 -13.55 11.94 -18.04
CA ILE A 22 -14.12 12.17 -16.72
C ILE A 22 -14.03 13.65 -16.34
N THR A 23 -14.91 14.09 -15.45
CA THR A 23 -14.97 15.46 -14.92
C THR A 23 -14.75 15.46 -13.41
N ILE A 24 -14.01 16.46 -12.93
CA ILE A 24 -13.72 16.67 -11.51
C ILE A 24 -14.32 18.01 -11.10
N GLY A 25 -15.04 18.05 -9.98
CA GLY A 25 -15.64 19.28 -9.49
C GLY A 25 -16.50 19.06 -8.25
N ARG A 26 -17.12 20.13 -7.74
CA ARG A 26 -17.99 20.04 -6.54
C ARG A 26 -19.47 19.77 -6.85
N SER A 27 -19.86 19.77 -8.13
CA SER A 27 -21.24 19.44 -8.51
C SER A 27 -21.47 17.94 -8.39
N PRO A 28 -22.65 17.45 -7.97
CA PRO A 28 -23.02 16.04 -8.13
C PRO A 28 -23.11 15.60 -9.60
N GLU A 29 -23.06 16.55 -10.55
CA GLU A 29 -22.98 16.30 -12.00
C GLU A 29 -21.56 15.92 -12.46
N ALA A 30 -20.53 16.05 -11.62
CA ALA A 30 -19.17 15.65 -11.96
C ALA A 30 -18.94 14.15 -11.64
N ASP A 31 -18.20 13.45 -12.49
CA ASP A 31 -17.85 12.04 -12.28
C ASP A 31 -17.05 11.83 -10.98
N VAL A 32 -16.19 12.80 -10.66
CA VAL A 32 -15.39 12.84 -9.43
C VAL A 32 -15.82 14.06 -8.60
N VAL A 33 -16.75 13.81 -7.69
CA VAL A 33 -17.28 14.84 -6.77
C VAL A 33 -16.28 15.10 -5.63
N ILE A 34 -15.82 16.35 -5.51
CA ILE A 34 -14.99 16.83 -4.39
C ILE A 34 -15.73 17.86 -3.55
N LEU A 35 -15.87 17.58 -2.26
CA LEU A 35 -16.54 18.46 -1.28
C LEU A 35 -15.59 19.58 -0.82
N ASP A 36 -15.25 20.47 -1.75
CA ASP A 36 -14.43 21.66 -1.50
C ASP A 36 -15.06 22.92 -2.11
N GLU A 37 -15.23 23.95 -1.29
CA GLU A 37 -15.71 25.27 -1.69
C GLU A 37 -14.77 25.96 -2.69
N LYS A 38 -13.47 25.67 -2.62
CA LYS A 38 -12.46 26.16 -3.57
C LYS A 38 -12.51 25.45 -4.92
N ALA A 39 -13.30 24.38 -5.06
CA ALA A 39 -13.56 23.77 -6.36
C ALA A 39 -14.74 24.46 -7.08
N SER A 40 -14.67 24.49 -8.41
CA SER A 40 -15.80 24.91 -9.26
C SER A 40 -16.76 23.73 -9.46
N ARG A 41 -18.02 24.00 -9.87
CA ARG A 41 -19.05 22.96 -10.07
C ARG A 41 -18.55 21.85 -10.99
N LEU A 42 -18.12 22.23 -12.18
CA LEU A 42 -17.23 21.48 -13.06
C LEU A 42 -15.92 22.27 -13.05
N HIS A 43 -14.81 21.65 -12.65
CA HIS A 43 -13.54 22.34 -12.43
C HIS A 43 -12.55 22.03 -13.55
N CYS A 44 -12.32 20.75 -13.79
CA CYS A 44 -11.46 20.24 -14.85
C CYS A 44 -12.01 18.92 -15.40
N GLY A 45 -11.54 18.54 -16.58
CA GLY A 45 -11.79 17.22 -17.16
C GLY A 45 -10.47 16.52 -17.46
N ILE A 46 -10.44 15.20 -17.32
CA ILE A 46 -9.35 14.34 -17.77
C ILE A 46 -9.86 13.50 -18.94
N ARG A 47 -9.10 13.45 -20.03
CA ARG A 47 -9.45 12.70 -21.24
C ARG A 47 -8.23 11.98 -21.81
N LEU A 48 -8.45 10.77 -22.32
CA LEU A 48 -7.50 10.07 -23.17
C LEU A 48 -7.53 10.66 -24.60
N TRP A 49 -6.37 11.06 -25.12
CA TRP A 49 -6.18 11.53 -26.48
C TRP A 49 -4.84 11.03 -27.01
N ASP A 50 -4.86 10.37 -28.17
CA ASP A 50 -3.68 9.78 -28.82
C ASP A 50 -2.87 8.83 -27.92
N GLY A 51 -3.57 8.01 -27.12
CA GLY A 51 -2.98 7.09 -26.15
C GLY A 51 -2.51 7.75 -24.84
N GLU A 52 -2.59 9.07 -24.70
CA GLU A 52 -2.06 9.81 -23.56
C GLU A 52 -3.15 10.56 -22.79
N PHE A 53 -3.00 10.68 -21.47
CA PHE A 53 -3.98 11.38 -20.65
C PHE A 53 -3.67 12.88 -20.59
N TYR A 54 -4.68 13.69 -20.90
CA TYR A 54 -4.63 15.14 -20.78
C TYR A 54 -5.64 15.62 -19.75
N ILE A 55 -5.23 16.56 -18.90
CA ILE A 55 -6.12 17.36 -18.07
C ILE A 55 -6.40 18.70 -18.73
N LYS A 56 -7.64 19.19 -18.60
CA LYS A 56 -8.08 20.49 -19.09
C LYS A 56 -8.90 21.22 -18.02
N ASP A 57 -8.54 22.45 -17.72
CA ASP A 57 -9.33 23.34 -16.88
C ASP A 57 -10.61 23.79 -17.61
N LEU A 58 -11.74 23.81 -16.90
CA LEU A 58 -13.06 24.15 -17.43
C LEU A 58 -13.48 25.59 -17.06
N LYS A 59 -12.52 26.53 -17.11
CA LYS A 59 -12.66 27.91 -16.64
C LYS A 59 -12.99 27.98 -15.15
N SER A 60 -12.25 27.21 -14.36
CA SER A 60 -12.39 27.17 -12.92
C SER A 60 -12.00 28.50 -12.28
N ARG A 61 -12.65 28.83 -11.15
CA ARG A 61 -12.39 30.09 -10.43
C ARG A 61 -10.95 30.21 -9.91
N ASN A 62 -10.40 29.10 -9.42
CA ASN A 62 -9.12 29.08 -8.71
C ASN A 62 -7.98 28.48 -9.54
N GLY A 63 -8.26 27.91 -10.71
CA GLY A 63 -7.30 27.21 -11.55
C GLY A 63 -7.05 25.76 -11.14
N THR A 64 -6.83 24.93 -12.15
CA THR A 64 -6.22 23.60 -12.03
C THR A 64 -4.70 23.75 -12.00
N TYR A 65 -4.03 22.94 -11.17
CA TYR A 65 -2.57 22.94 -11.09
C TYR A 65 -2.02 21.52 -11.25
N VAL A 66 -0.88 21.38 -11.93
CA VAL A 66 -0.12 20.12 -12.06
C VAL A 66 1.29 20.35 -11.56
N ASN A 67 1.74 19.55 -10.59
CA ASN A 67 3.04 19.65 -9.92
C ASN A 67 3.39 21.03 -9.31
N GLY A 68 2.39 21.89 -9.13
CA GLY A 68 2.53 23.25 -8.58
C GLY A 68 2.21 24.36 -9.59
N ASP A 69 2.36 24.08 -10.88
CA ASP A 69 2.13 25.04 -11.96
C ASP A 69 0.66 25.10 -12.37
N ARG A 70 0.14 26.30 -12.63
CA ARG A 70 -1.24 26.49 -13.10
C ARG A 70 -1.34 26.16 -14.59
N VAL A 71 -2.32 25.35 -14.98
CA VAL A 71 -2.47 24.89 -16.36
C VAL A 71 -3.91 25.02 -16.87
N ASP A 72 -4.06 25.42 -18.13
CA ASP A 72 -5.34 25.37 -18.85
C ASP A 72 -5.52 24.01 -19.56
N VAL A 73 -4.43 23.47 -20.14
CA VAL A 73 -4.33 22.10 -20.67
C VAL A 73 -2.94 21.59 -20.36
N ALA A 74 -2.82 20.35 -19.86
CA ALA A 74 -1.55 19.68 -19.64
C ALA A 74 -1.64 18.18 -19.93
N LYS A 75 -0.55 17.60 -20.42
CA LYS A 75 -0.34 16.15 -20.50
C LYS A 75 0.03 15.63 -19.11
N LEU A 76 -0.64 14.58 -18.66
CA LEU A 76 -0.35 13.90 -17.40
C LEU A 76 0.70 12.80 -17.59
N LYS A 77 1.63 12.71 -16.65
CA LYS A 77 2.66 11.67 -16.52
C LYS A 77 2.48 10.92 -15.21
N LEU A 78 2.89 9.65 -15.17
CA LEU A 78 2.84 8.84 -13.95
C LEU A 78 3.62 9.50 -12.81
N GLY A 79 3.00 9.57 -11.63
CA GLY A 79 3.50 10.28 -10.46
C GLY A 79 3.10 11.76 -10.37
N ASP A 80 2.44 12.33 -11.39
CA ASP A 80 2.00 13.74 -11.36
C ASP A 80 0.97 14.00 -10.26
N LYS A 81 1.12 15.14 -9.60
CA LYS A 81 0.21 15.64 -8.56
C LYS A 81 -0.67 16.75 -9.11
N ILE A 82 -1.97 16.49 -9.18
CA ILE A 82 -2.98 17.42 -9.69
C ILE A 82 -3.68 18.07 -8.50
N ARG A 83 -3.61 19.39 -8.36
CA ARG A 83 -4.32 20.13 -7.30
C ARG A 83 -5.54 20.83 -7.86
N VAL A 84 -6.70 20.55 -7.25
CA VAL A 84 -8.02 21.08 -7.60
C VAL A 84 -8.63 21.68 -6.33
N GLY A 85 -8.64 23.02 -6.24
CA GLY A 85 -8.94 23.69 -4.97
C GLY A 85 -7.88 23.36 -3.90
N SER A 86 -8.31 22.73 -2.81
CA SER A 86 -7.47 22.24 -1.71
C SER A 86 -7.20 20.72 -1.79
N VAL A 87 -7.85 20.00 -2.70
CA VAL A 87 -7.65 18.55 -2.89
C VAL A 87 -6.46 18.32 -3.82
N VAL A 88 -5.61 17.37 -3.46
CA VAL A 88 -4.50 16.90 -4.30
C VAL A 88 -4.78 15.45 -4.70
N PHE A 89 -4.74 15.19 -6.00
CA PHE A 89 -4.83 13.87 -6.60
C PHE A 89 -3.44 13.44 -7.06
N SER A 90 -3.17 12.14 -7.02
CA SER A 90 -2.00 11.52 -7.66
C SER A 90 -2.47 10.70 -8.86
N PHE A 91 -1.75 10.79 -9.98
CA PHE A 91 -2.01 10.02 -11.20
C PHE A 91 -0.96 8.90 -11.34
N ASP A 92 -1.41 7.64 -11.22
CA ASP A 92 -0.52 6.49 -11.06
C ASP A 92 -0.96 5.27 -11.91
N VAL A 93 -0.05 4.31 -12.05
CA VAL A 93 -0.39 2.97 -12.52
C VAL A 93 -1.20 2.24 -11.45
N ASP A 94 -2.09 1.37 -11.92
CA ASP A 94 -2.83 0.45 -11.06
C ASP A 94 -1.84 -0.35 -10.16
N PRO A 95 -2.00 -0.37 -8.83
CA PRO A 95 -1.10 -1.09 -7.94
C PRO A 95 -1.05 -2.61 -8.24
N ALA A 96 -2.12 -3.21 -8.75
CA ALA A 96 -2.10 -4.61 -9.19
C ALA A 96 -1.19 -4.80 -10.42
N ARG A 97 -1.17 -3.82 -11.35
CA ARG A 97 -0.25 -3.82 -12.49
C ARG A 97 1.19 -3.51 -12.07
N LYS A 98 1.40 -2.67 -11.05
CA LYS A 98 2.72 -2.36 -10.49
C LYS A 98 3.33 -3.56 -9.76
N ALA A 99 2.53 -4.29 -8.99
CA ALA A 99 2.96 -5.54 -8.34
C ALA A 99 3.36 -6.60 -9.38
N ASN A 100 2.53 -6.82 -10.41
CA ASN A 100 2.84 -7.79 -11.47
C ASN A 100 4.09 -7.39 -12.27
N ALA A 101 4.26 -6.10 -12.60
CA ALA A 101 5.46 -5.63 -13.31
C ALA A 101 6.75 -5.79 -12.47
N ALA A 102 6.70 -5.46 -11.17
CA ALA A 102 7.85 -5.63 -10.28
C ALA A 102 8.19 -7.12 -10.05
N LEU A 103 7.19 -8.00 -10.04
CA LEU A 103 7.43 -9.45 -9.99
C LEU A 103 8.07 -9.96 -11.28
N GLN A 104 7.61 -9.50 -12.46
CA GLN A 104 8.21 -9.89 -13.74
C GLN A 104 9.66 -9.43 -13.88
N GLU A 105 10.00 -8.19 -13.48
CA GLU A 105 11.37 -7.68 -13.51
C GLU A 105 12.31 -8.47 -12.58
N VAL A 106 11.81 -8.92 -11.42
CA VAL A 106 12.53 -9.81 -10.50
C VAL A 106 12.65 -11.24 -11.06
N GLU A 107 11.61 -11.78 -11.70
CA GLU A 107 11.67 -13.07 -12.39
C GLU A 107 12.68 -13.06 -13.56
N GLU A 108 12.81 -11.96 -14.30
CA GLU A 108 13.79 -11.81 -15.38
C GLU A 108 15.25 -11.71 -14.86
N GLU A 109 15.49 -11.05 -13.72
CA GLU A 109 16.81 -11.05 -13.05
C GLU A 109 17.14 -12.39 -12.37
N ILE A 110 16.13 -13.15 -11.93
CA ILE A 110 16.27 -14.54 -11.46
C ILE A 110 16.60 -15.47 -12.65
N ALA A 111 15.84 -15.38 -13.74
CA ALA A 111 16.00 -16.21 -14.94
C ALA A 111 17.31 -15.92 -15.69
N SER A 112 17.80 -14.68 -15.64
CA SER A 112 19.13 -14.30 -16.15
C SER A 112 20.28 -14.59 -15.17
N GLY A 113 19.98 -15.16 -13.99
CA GLY A 113 20.95 -15.85 -13.14
C GLY A 113 21.82 -14.97 -12.23
N LYS A 114 21.45 -13.70 -11.99
CA LYS A 114 22.29 -12.75 -11.24
C LYS A 114 21.98 -12.63 -9.74
N GLY A 115 20.82 -13.11 -9.28
CA GLY A 115 20.30 -12.71 -7.96
C GLY A 115 20.68 -13.56 -6.72
N TYR A 116 20.94 -14.87 -6.85
CA TYR A 116 20.75 -15.79 -5.70
C TYR A 116 21.90 -16.75 -5.36
N SER A 117 22.90 -16.95 -6.22
CA SER A 117 23.96 -17.95 -5.99
C SER A 117 24.94 -17.61 -4.86
N THR A 118 25.10 -16.33 -4.53
CA THR A 118 26.02 -15.86 -3.48
C THR A 118 25.39 -15.96 -2.10
N ILE A 119 24.19 -15.40 -1.91
CA ILE A 119 23.53 -15.33 -0.59
C ILE A 119 23.08 -16.73 -0.11
N LEU A 120 22.62 -17.59 -1.02
CA LEU A 120 22.27 -18.98 -0.64
C LEU A 120 23.49 -19.85 -0.32
N ARG A 121 24.71 -19.48 -0.78
CA ARG A 121 25.92 -20.24 -0.41
C ARG A 121 26.29 -20.03 1.05
N GLU A 122 26.21 -18.79 1.55
CA GLU A 122 26.52 -18.48 2.95
C GLU A 122 25.43 -19.02 3.91
N ILE A 123 24.15 -18.90 3.55
CA ILE A 123 23.05 -19.39 4.40
C ILE A 123 23.04 -20.92 4.50
N VAL A 124 23.37 -21.65 3.42
CA VAL A 124 23.33 -23.12 3.40
C VAL A 124 24.62 -23.74 3.95
N SER A 125 25.76 -23.03 3.98
CA SER A 125 27.00 -23.55 4.59
C SER A 125 26.95 -23.64 6.12
N ASP A 126 26.11 -22.83 6.76
CA ASP A 126 26.05 -22.71 8.22
C ASP A 126 25.10 -23.73 8.90
N ILE A 127 24.31 -24.46 8.12
CA ILE A 127 23.22 -25.32 8.62
C ILE A 127 23.61 -26.80 8.75
N ASP A 128 24.79 -27.20 8.26
CA ASP A 128 25.24 -28.61 8.28
C ASP A 128 26.65 -28.78 8.87
N GLN A 129 26.72 -28.85 10.21
CA GLN A 129 27.79 -29.59 10.90
C GLN A 129 27.17 -30.56 11.93
N PRO A 130 27.47 -31.87 11.84
CA PRO A 130 26.85 -32.90 12.68
C PRO A 130 27.41 -32.94 14.12
N THR A 131 26.61 -33.53 15.01
CA THR A 131 26.86 -33.72 16.44
C THR A 131 27.91 -34.81 16.76
N ALA A 132 28.70 -34.64 17.85
CA ALA A 132 28.84 -35.59 18.99
C ALA A 132 30.13 -35.39 19.84
N ASP A 133 30.12 -36.01 21.05
CA ASP A 133 31.25 -36.37 21.96
C ASP A 133 31.97 -35.21 22.73
N SER A 134 31.70 -34.98 24.03
CA SER A 134 32.21 -35.64 25.28
C SER A 134 33.52 -34.98 25.83
N GLU A 135 33.86 -34.86 27.13
CA GLU A 135 33.28 -35.33 28.41
C GLU A 135 33.80 -34.49 29.64
N ALA A 136 33.03 -34.47 30.75
CA ALA A 136 33.40 -34.35 32.19
C ALA A 136 34.22 -33.17 32.84
N VAL A 137 33.72 -32.69 33.99
CA VAL A 137 34.36 -32.67 35.36
C VAL A 137 33.30 -32.18 36.41
N ALA A 138 33.43 -32.52 37.70
CA ALA A 138 32.28 -32.73 38.61
C ALA A 138 32.33 -32.03 40.01
N THR A 139 31.19 -32.16 40.75
CA THR A 139 31.01 -32.04 42.23
C THR A 139 30.93 -30.62 42.87
N ALA A 140 30.22 -30.33 43.98
CA ALA A 140 29.47 -31.16 44.94
C ALA A 140 28.27 -30.43 45.64
N LYS A 141 27.33 -31.25 46.15
CA LYS A 141 26.39 -31.15 47.31
C LYS A 141 25.93 -29.81 47.93
N GLY A 142 24.63 -29.77 48.22
CA GLY A 142 23.95 -28.77 49.06
C GLY A 142 22.53 -29.20 49.47
N ASP A 143 22.45 -30.19 50.36
CA ASP A 143 21.24 -30.67 51.04
C ASP A 143 20.81 -29.65 52.13
N VAL A 144 19.55 -29.40 52.57
CA VAL A 144 18.17 -29.95 52.43
C VAL A 144 17.16 -28.76 52.71
N PRO A 145 15.78 -28.83 52.74
CA PRO A 145 14.86 -29.94 53.05
C PRO A 145 13.61 -30.03 52.11
N VAL A 146 12.40 -30.25 52.68
CA VAL A 146 11.09 -30.53 52.02
C VAL A 146 9.95 -29.95 52.89
N GLU A 147 8.89 -29.41 52.27
CA GLU A 147 7.53 -29.41 52.85
C GLU A 147 6.47 -29.85 51.81
N GLN A 148 5.37 -30.42 52.31
CA GLN A 148 4.38 -31.20 51.57
C GLN A 148 2.99 -30.51 51.49
N PRO A 149 2.01 -31.04 50.71
CA PRO A 149 1.06 -30.18 49.99
C PRO A 149 -0.29 -29.95 50.70
N MET A 150 -0.91 -28.79 50.44
CA MET A 150 -2.33 -28.56 50.70
C MET A 150 -3.19 -28.75 49.43
N ARG A 151 -4.12 -29.70 49.48
CA ARG A 151 -5.08 -30.04 48.42
C ARG A 151 -6.49 -29.61 48.83
N VAL A 152 -7.12 -28.66 48.13
CA VAL A 152 -8.54 -28.31 48.36
C VAL A 152 -9.39 -28.34 47.07
N LYS A 153 -10.08 -29.47 46.92
CA LYS A 153 -11.43 -29.70 46.36
C LYS A 153 -11.94 -28.86 45.16
N VAL A 154 -12.00 -29.58 44.03
CA VAL A 154 -12.89 -29.44 42.87
C VAL A 154 -14.35 -29.11 43.21
N ARG A 155 -15.00 -28.28 42.38
CA ARG A 155 -16.38 -28.49 41.89
C ARG A 155 -16.45 -28.25 40.37
N LYS A 156 -17.08 -29.16 39.62
CA LYS A 156 -17.45 -28.99 38.20
C LYS A 156 -18.97 -28.62 38.07
N PRO A 157 -19.64 -28.72 36.91
CA PRO A 157 -20.36 -27.61 36.29
C PRO A 157 -21.90 -27.80 36.34
N ARG A 158 -22.65 -26.94 35.64
CA ARG A 158 -24.07 -27.04 35.17
C ARG A 158 -24.62 -25.61 34.98
N THR A 159 -25.52 -25.26 34.07
CA THR A 159 -26.15 -25.94 32.89
C THR A 159 -26.78 -24.85 32.00
N ASP A 160 -27.28 -25.25 30.83
CA ASP A 160 -27.92 -24.44 29.79
C ASP A 160 -29.12 -23.58 30.26
N THR A 161 -29.33 -22.48 29.54
CA THR A 161 -30.52 -21.59 29.55
C THR A 161 -30.38 -20.70 28.30
N LYS A 162 -31.33 -20.57 27.37
CA LYS A 162 -32.67 -21.17 27.19
C LYS A 162 -33.01 -21.09 25.69
#